data_AF-A0A945AD28-F1
#
_entry.id   AF-A0A945AD28-F1
#
_cell.length_a   1.000
_cell.length_b   1.000
_cell.length_c   1.000
_cell.angle_alpha   90.00
_cell.angle_beta   90.00
_cell.angle_gamma   90.00
#
_symmetry.space_group_name_H-M   'P 1'
#
loop_
_entity.id
_entity.type
_entity.pdbx_description
1 polymer ?
#
loop_
_entity_poly.entity_id
_entity_poly.type
_entity_poly.pdbx_seq_one_letter_code
_entity_poly.pdbx_strand_id
1 'polypeptide(L)'
;INLGLSVVVVMTLGIVVDDTVHFLSKYLRARREHGYDSEDAVRYAFASVGKAIVVTTVVLIAGFVILAQSTFGFNGDMAKMTAITVAFALVVDFLFLPPLLMKIERKRELVFVREDEPETEAYLTVNE
;
A
#
# COMPACT_ATOMS: atom_id res chain seq x y z
N ILE A 1 -26.53 3.30 -11.10
CA ILE A 1 -25.08 3.59 -11.00
C ILE A 1 -24.66 4.21 -12.33
N ASN A 2 -24.12 5.44 -12.33
CA ASN A 2 -23.76 6.16 -13.56
C ASN A 2 -22.47 5.57 -14.16
N LEU A 3 -22.41 5.39 -15.48
CA LEU A 3 -21.24 4.88 -16.23
C LEU A 3 -19.92 5.58 -15.84
N GLY A 4 -19.95 6.89 -15.56
CA GLY A 4 -18.77 7.66 -15.16
C GLY A 4 -18.15 7.21 -13.84
N LEU A 5 -18.95 6.81 -12.85
CA LEU A 5 -18.44 6.30 -11.57
C LEU A 5 -17.68 4.98 -11.77
N SER A 6 -18.22 4.08 -12.59
CA SER A 6 -17.57 2.79 -12.88
C SER A 6 -16.19 3.00 -13.52
N VAL A 7 -16.07 3.95 -14.45
CA VAL A 7 -14.78 4.26 -15.10
C VAL A 7 -13.80 4.88 -14.11
N VAL A 8 -14.24 5.84 -13.28
CA VAL A 8 -13.38 6.43 -12.23
C VAL A 8 -12.87 5.36 -11.28
N VAL A 9 -13.73 4.45 -10.80
CA VAL A 9 -13.34 3.37 -9.90
C VAL A 9 -12.30 2.45 -10.54
N VAL A 10 -12.54 1.98 -11.77
CA VAL A 10 -11.58 1.09 -12.45
C VAL A 10 -10.24 1.78 -12.69
N MET A 11 -10.25 3.04 -13.13
CA MET A 11 -9.03 3.81 -13.39
C MET A 11 -8.24 4.06 -12.11
N THR A 12 -8.90 4.57 -11.07
CA THR A 12 -8.27 4.88 -9.77
C THR A 12 -7.72 3.63 -9.11
N LEU A 13 -8.44 2.51 -9.15
CA LEU A 13 -7.97 1.24 -8.58
C LEU A 13 -6.66 0.78 -9.24
N GLY A 14 -6.52 0.95 -10.56
CA GLY A 14 -5.26 0.64 -11.27
C GLY A 14 -4.10 1.50 -10.78
N ILE A 15 -4.32 2.80 -10.60
CA ILE A 15 -3.28 3.75 -10.14
C ILE A 15 -2.83 3.40 -8.71
N VAL A 16 -3.79 3.20 -7.80
CA VAL A 16 -3.51 2.93 -6.38
C VAL A 16 -2.80 1.59 -6.19
N VAL A 17 -3.21 0.57 -6.94
CA VAL A 17 -2.55 -0.74 -6.89
C VAL A 17 -1.12 -0.65 -7.44
N ASP A 18 -0.85 0.15 -8.47
CA ASP A 18 0.51 0.37 -8.98
C ASP A 18 1.43 0.99 -7.93
N ASP A 19 0.99 2.07 -7.25
CA ASP A 19 1.74 2.73 -6.19
C ASP A 19 2.07 1.76 -5.04
N THR A 20 1.08 0.97 -4.60
CA THR A 20 1.25 -0.06 -3.57
C THR A 20 2.23 -1.15 -4.00
N VAL A 21 2.12 -1.67 -5.24
CA VAL A 21 3.02 -2.71 -5.76
C VAL A 21 4.46 -2.18 -5.85
N HIS A 22 4.64 -0.94 -6.27
CA HIS A 22 5.94 -0.31 -6.37
C HIS A 22 6.61 -0.19 -4.99
N PHE A 23 5.85 0.23 -3.97
CA PHE A 23 6.31 0.26 -2.58
C PHE A 23 6.62 -1.14 -2.03
N LEU A 24 5.67 -2.08 -2.18
CA LEU A 24 5.77 -3.43 -1.66
C LEU A 24 6.95 -4.19 -2.27
N SER A 25 7.24 -3.97 -3.55
CA SER A 25 8.38 -4.58 -4.23
C SER A 25 9.70 -4.18 -3.58
N LYS A 26 9.87 -2.91 -3.20
CA LYS A 26 11.08 -2.44 -2.51
C LYS A 26 11.14 -2.92 -1.06
N TYR A 27 10.01 -2.98 -0.37
CA TYR A 27 9.90 -3.57 0.95
C TYR A 27 10.32 -5.05 0.94
N LEU A 28 9.77 -5.86 0.04
CA LEU A 28 10.11 -7.27 -0.09
C LEU A 28 11.57 -7.48 -0.49
N ARG A 29 12.11 -6.60 -1.32
CA ARG A 29 13.53 -6.60 -1.69
C ARG A 29 14.42 -6.34 -0.47
N ALA A 30 14.07 -5.40 0.39
CA ALA A 30 14.79 -5.16 1.64
C ALA A 30 14.75 -6.39 2.57
N ARG A 31 13.58 -7.02 2.71
CA ARG A 31 13.44 -8.23 3.53
C ARG A 31 14.26 -9.40 2.99
N ARG A 32 14.16 -9.69 1.68
CA ARG A 32 14.73 -10.91 1.09
C ARG A 32 16.21 -10.79 0.74
N GLU A 33 16.65 -9.64 0.23
CA GLU A 33 18.04 -9.47 -0.22
C GLU A 33 18.93 -8.89 0.89
N HIS A 34 18.37 -8.07 1.79
CA HIS A 34 19.16 -7.39 2.84
C HIS A 34 18.89 -7.94 4.25
N GLY A 35 17.89 -8.81 4.43
CA GLY A 35 17.57 -9.41 5.72
C GLY A 35 17.06 -8.42 6.78
N TYR A 36 16.54 -7.26 6.36
CA TYR A 36 16.10 -6.21 7.28
C TYR A 36 14.87 -6.62 8.10
N ASP A 37 14.74 -6.06 9.30
CA ASP A 37 13.49 -6.15 10.05
C ASP A 37 12.35 -5.42 9.32
N SER A 38 11.09 -5.72 9.66
CA SER A 38 9.93 -5.07 9.05
C SER A 38 9.99 -3.55 9.13
N GLU A 39 10.48 -2.98 10.24
CA GLU A 39 10.61 -1.52 10.36
C GLU A 39 11.68 -0.96 9.40
N ASP A 40 12.85 -1.58 9.36
CA ASP A 40 13.95 -1.16 8.50
C ASP A 40 13.63 -1.36 7.01
N ALA A 41 12.89 -2.42 6.67
CA ALA A 41 12.41 -2.66 5.31
C ALA A 41 11.41 -1.58 4.86
N VAL A 42 10.52 -1.12 5.75
CA VAL A 42 9.63 0.02 5.48
C VAL A 42 10.44 1.30 5.25
N ARG A 43 11.42 1.59 6.10
CA ARG A 43 12.28 2.78 5.96
C ARG A 43 13.06 2.75 4.64
N TYR A 44 13.60 1.59 4.26
CA TYR A 44 14.27 1.39 2.98
C TYR A 44 13.32 1.60 1.80
N ALA A 45 12.11 1.06 1.85
CA ALA A 45 11.10 1.27 0.81
C ALA A 45 10.79 2.77 0.65
N PHE A 46 10.49 3.48 1.75
CA PHE A 46 10.26 4.93 1.70
C PHE A 46 11.43 5.72 1.12
N ALA A 47 12.66 5.43 1.56
CA ALA A 47 13.85 6.13 1.11
C ALA A 47 14.15 5.88 -0.38
N SER A 48 13.88 4.66 -0.87
CA SER A 48 14.16 4.28 -2.25
C SER A 48 13.08 4.74 -3.23
N VAL A 49 11.80 4.66 -2.84
CA VAL A 49 10.69 4.77 -3.79
C VAL A 49 9.60 5.75 -3.39
N GLY A 50 9.54 6.18 -2.13
CA GLY A 50 8.52 7.10 -1.65
C GLY A 50 8.49 8.42 -2.43
N LYS A 51 9.66 9.00 -2.73
CA LYS A 51 9.72 10.23 -3.56
C LYS A 51 9.24 10.00 -4.99
N ALA A 52 9.55 8.85 -5.59
CA ALA A 52 9.13 8.54 -6.95
C ALA A 52 7.60 8.46 -7.03
N ILE A 53 6.97 7.75 -6.09
CA ILE A 53 5.51 7.63 -5.99
C ILE A 53 4.86 9.02 -5.83
N VAL A 54 5.36 9.87 -4.92
CA VAL A 54 4.79 11.22 -4.76
C VAL A 54 4.85 12.03 -6.05
N VAL A 55 5.99 11.96 -6.76
CA VAL A 55 6.16 12.71 -8.02
C VAL A 55 5.19 12.19 -9.09
N THR A 56 5.03 10.87 -9.24
CA THR A 56 4.08 10.31 -10.22
C THR A 56 2.65 10.68 -9.88
N THR A 57 2.25 10.59 -8.61
CA THR A 57 0.91 11.01 -8.16
C THR A 57 0.66 12.49 -8.45
N VAL A 58 1.62 13.39 -8.17
CA VAL A 58 1.48 14.83 -8.46
C VAL A 58 1.33 15.08 -9.96
N VAL A 59 2.13 14.40 -10.80
CA VAL A 59 2.02 14.48 -12.26
C VAL A 59 0.65 14.01 -12.74
N LEU A 60 0.13 12.90 -12.19
CA LEU A 60 -1.20 12.39 -12.50
C LEU A 60 -2.30 13.38 -12.11
N ILE A 61 -2.26 13.91 -10.88
CA ILE A 61 -3.22 14.91 -10.40
C ILE A 61 -3.20 16.12 -11.32
N ALA A 62 -2.02 16.64 -11.69
CA ALA A 62 -1.91 17.76 -12.61
C ALA A 62 -2.55 17.46 -13.98
N GLY A 63 -2.30 16.27 -14.52
CA GLY A 63 -2.95 15.81 -15.76
C GLY A 63 -4.48 15.76 -15.66
N PHE A 64 -5.01 15.23 -14.56
CA PHE A 64 -6.45 15.21 -14.33
C PHE A 64 -7.05 16.60 -14.08
N VAL A 65 -6.31 17.52 -13.44
CA VAL A 65 -6.76 18.91 -13.27
C VAL A 65 -6.87 19.62 -14.61
N ILE A 66 -5.94 19.37 -15.54
CA ILE A 66 -6.03 19.88 -16.92
C ILE A 66 -7.25 19.26 -17.62
N LEU A 67 -7.42 17.94 -17.53
CA LEU A 67 -8.57 17.24 -18.12
C LEU A 67 -9.91 17.71 -17.52
N ALA A 68 -9.92 18.11 -16.25
CA ALA A 68 -11.10 18.64 -15.57
C ALA A 68 -11.62 19.95 -16.17
N GLN A 69 -10.79 20.68 -16.93
CA GLN A 69 -11.18 21.88 -17.67
C GLN A 69 -11.85 21.57 -19.02
N SER A 70 -12.06 20.29 -19.33
CA SER A 70 -12.69 19.89 -20.60
C SER A 70 -14.09 20.49 -20.74
N THR A 71 -14.41 20.95 -21.96
CA THR A 71 -15.74 21.42 -22.36
C THR A 71 -16.76 20.30 -22.44
N PHE A 72 -16.32 19.04 -22.43
CA PHE A 72 -17.18 17.87 -22.34
C PHE A 72 -17.40 17.50 -20.87
N GLY A 73 -18.60 17.79 -20.35
CA GLY A 73 -18.93 17.67 -18.92
C GLY A 73 -18.63 16.29 -18.31
N PHE A 74 -18.83 15.22 -19.08
CA PHE A 74 -18.50 13.85 -18.65
C PHE A 74 -17.00 13.68 -18.32
N ASN A 75 -16.11 14.18 -19.17
CA ASN A 75 -14.66 14.12 -18.93
C ASN A 75 -14.27 15.03 -17.76
N GLY A 76 -14.86 16.23 -17.70
CA GLY A 76 -14.59 17.20 -16.66
C GLY A 76 -14.90 16.66 -15.26
N ASP A 77 -16.10 16.13 -15.07
CA ASP A 77 -16.55 15.64 -13.76
C ASP A 77 -15.80 14.37 -13.34
N MET A 78 -15.55 13.44 -14.27
CA MET A 78 -14.74 12.26 -13.98
C MET A 78 -13.31 12.62 -13.58
N ALA A 79 -12.67 13.54 -14.30
CA ALA A 79 -11.30 13.94 -14.01
C ALA A 79 -11.18 14.62 -12.63
N LYS A 80 -12.16 15.45 -12.23
CA LYS A 80 -12.22 16.02 -10.87
C LYS A 80 -12.30 14.92 -9.80
N MET A 81 -13.19 13.94 -9.98
CA MET A 81 -13.36 12.84 -9.03
C MET A 81 -12.08 11.99 -8.94
N THR A 82 -11.46 11.66 -10.08
CA THR A 82 -10.20 10.91 -10.12
C THR A 82 -9.07 11.67 -9.44
N ALA A 83 -8.89 12.97 -9.71
CA ALA A 83 -7.83 13.77 -9.08
C ALA A 83 -7.92 13.76 -7.55
N ILE A 84 -9.13 13.95 -7.00
CA ILE A 84 -9.38 13.89 -5.56
C ILE A 84 -9.09 12.48 -5.02
N THR A 85 -9.57 11.46 -5.73
CA THR A 85 -9.44 10.06 -5.30
C THR A 85 -7.98 9.63 -5.23
N VAL A 86 -7.19 9.94 -6.27
CA VAL A 86 -5.75 9.63 -6.34
C VAL A 86 -4.98 10.37 -5.24
N ALA A 87 -5.30 11.63 -4.97
CA ALA A 87 -4.68 12.38 -3.88
C ALA A 87 -4.94 11.75 -2.50
N PHE A 88 -6.19 11.37 -2.22
CA PHE A 88 -6.54 10.67 -0.98
C PHE A 88 -5.91 9.29 -0.89
N ALA A 89 -5.85 8.56 -2.01
CA ALA A 89 -5.29 7.23 -2.03
C ALA A 89 -3.79 7.22 -1.71
N LEU A 90 -3.00 8.17 -2.23
CA LEU A 90 -1.59 8.30 -1.85
C LEU A 90 -1.41 8.50 -0.33
N VAL A 91 -2.26 9.35 0.27
CA VAL A 91 -2.22 9.58 1.72
C VAL A 91 -2.55 8.30 2.49
N VAL A 92 -3.58 7.57 2.03
CA VAL A 92 -3.96 6.29 2.63
C VAL A 92 -2.84 5.27 2.48
N ASP A 93 -2.24 5.13 1.31
CA ASP A 93 -1.16 4.18 1.06
C ASP A 93 0.03 4.48 1.97
N PHE A 94 0.47 5.73 2.08
CA PHE A 94 1.61 6.06 2.93
C PHE A 94 1.32 5.95 4.43
N LEU A 95 0.07 6.12 4.85
CA LEU A 95 -0.29 6.05 6.27
C LEU A 95 -0.66 4.63 6.72
N PHE A 96 -1.35 3.86 5.87
CA PHE A 96 -1.88 2.54 6.23
C PHE A 96 -1.02 1.38 5.76
N LEU A 97 -0.38 1.48 4.58
CA LEU A 97 0.42 0.37 4.05
C LEU A 97 1.58 -0.01 4.99
N PRO A 98 2.37 0.93 5.55
CA PRO A 98 3.52 0.56 6.38
C PRO A 98 3.13 -0.11 7.71
N PRO A 99 2.19 0.43 8.51
CA PRO A 99 1.71 -0.25 9.71
C PRO A 99 1.05 -1.61 9.42
N LEU A 100 0.36 -1.72 8.28
CA LEU A 100 -0.25 -2.98 7.86
C LEU A 100 0.82 -4.05 7.59
N LEU A 101 1.89 -3.70 6.87
CA LEU A 101 3.01 -4.61 6.60
C LEU A 101 3.71 -5.05 7.89
N MET A 102 3.98 -4.12 8.82
CA MET A 102 4.55 -4.44 10.14
C MET A 102 3.66 -5.39 10.94
N LYS A 103 2.33 -5.18 10.91
CA LYS A 103 1.37 -6.01 11.67
C LYS A 103 1.21 -7.42 11.08
N ILE A 104 1.18 -7.53 9.76
CA ILE A 104 1.06 -8.83 9.07
C ILE A 104 2.29 -9.68 9.34
N GLU A 105 3.48 -9.11 9.28
CA GLU A 105 4.73 -9.85 9.52
C GLU A 105 4.91 -10.22 10.98
N ARG A 106 4.59 -9.33 11.93
CA ARG A 106 4.59 -9.70 13.36
C ARG A 106 3.70 -10.92 13.61
N LYS A 107 2.57 -11.04 12.90
CA LYS A 107 1.71 -12.22 13.00
C LYS A 107 2.35 -13.48 12.41
N ARG A 108 3.11 -13.36 11.30
CA ARG A 108 3.83 -14.48 10.69
C ARG A 108 4.98 -14.96 11.59
N GLU A 109 5.77 -14.05 12.15
CA GLU A 109 6.86 -14.37 13.08
C GLU A 109 6.32 -15.03 14.37
N LEU A 110 5.22 -14.52 14.93
CA LEU A 110 4.55 -15.14 16.10
C LEU A 110 3.95 -16.53 15.81
N VAL A 111 3.59 -16.84 14.57
CA VAL A 111 3.11 -18.17 14.17
C VAL A 111 4.28 -19.15 14.06
N PHE A 112 5.39 -18.74 13.43
CA PHE A 112 6.61 -19.56 13.37
C PHE A 112 7.16 -19.87 14.77
N VAL A 113 7.21 -18.88 15.68
CA VAL A 113 7.67 -19.10 17.07
C VAL A 113 6.76 -20.08 17.84
N ARG A 114 5.45 -20.09 17.56
CA ARG A 114 4.49 -21.00 18.21
C ARG A 114 4.53 -22.43 17.67
N GLU A 115 4.99 -22.66 16.45
CA GLU A 115 5.19 -24.02 15.91
C GLU A 115 6.45 -24.69 16.46
N ASP A 116 7.43 -23.90 16.92
CA ASP A 116 8.69 -24.39 17.50
C ASP A 116 8.67 -24.53 19.04
N GLU A 117 7.58 -24.18 19.73
CA GLU A 117 7.37 -24.57 21.14
C GLU A 117 6.78 -25.99 21.19
N PRO A 118 7.55 -27.03 21.57
CA PRO A 118 6.96 -28.33 21.81
C PRO A 118 6.06 -28.22 23.04
N GLU A 119 4.98 -28.99 23.07
CA GLU A 119 3.99 -29.15 24.16
C GLU A 119 4.59 -29.63 25.51
N THR A 120 5.88 -29.37 25.78
CA THR A 120 6.65 -29.94 26.89
C THR A 120 6.27 -29.31 28.24
N GLU A 121 5.67 -28.12 28.27
CA GLU A 121 5.14 -27.54 29.52
C GLU A 121 3.81 -28.17 29.97
N ALA A 122 3.05 -28.80 29.08
CA ALA A 122 1.78 -29.46 29.45
C ALA A 122 2.00 -30.82 30.15
N TYR A 123 3.19 -31.42 30.04
CA TYR A 123 3.50 -32.71 30.69
C TYR A 123 4.09 -32.57 32.10
N LEU A 124 4.59 -31.38 32.48
CA LEU A 124 5.20 -31.15 33.80
C LEU A 124 4.20 -30.75 34.88
N THR A 125 2.99 -30.32 34.53
CA THR A 125 1.95 -29.92 35.50
C THR A 125 0.94 -31.01 35.83
N VAL A 126 1.00 -32.17 35.14
CA VAL A 126 0.09 -33.30 35.36
C VAL A 126 0.71 -34.38 36.26
N ASN A 127 2.01 -34.32 36.53
CA ASN A 127 2.75 -35.29 37.35
C ASN A 127 3.41 -34.67 38.61
N GLU A 128 2.87 -33.55 39.12
CA GLU A 128 3.11 -33.07 40.48
C GLU A 128 1.83 -33.19 41.34
#